data_AF-A0A7R9T427-F1
#
_entry.id   AF-A0A7R9T427-F1
#
_cell.length_a   1.000
_cell.length_b   1.000
_cell.length_c   1.000
_cell.angle_alpha   90.00
_cell.angle_beta   90.00
_cell.angle_gamma   90.00
#
_symmetry.space_group_name_H-M   'P 1'
#
loop_
_entity.id
_entity.type
_entity.pdbx_description
1 polymer ?
#
loop_
_entity_poly.entity_id
_entity_poly.type
_entity_poly.pdbx_seq_one_letter_code
_entity_poly.pdbx_strand_id
1 'polypeptide(L)'
;GDLQDFMMSLLSDRLDFEAQTVMRAIKGFGTDEATLITILCTLAEEDILPLQMAFSSRYEKSMEQAVLSETSGKFKRVLLLAGCDGVGESYAKVINSAVAGLGTDTKAIIRLMVTATPEQLDATREAYSRIYKKDLIRAVGSEWKVSGDFKRIIEALAKRHPANVNDDADIDYSADVRAMRNAVEGMGTDEAAVIALLANKSHKQIEAFREAYKIETGELLRERIRNETTGLFESKLFRETLMGLLTPREEQIAIYLGEAMAGWGNDDWGLISMLVHRTEEEKMAIRTKYTEHFGGDLIADIRSNCRGDYEDALVACISPKARTLARGIRKCISGWFSSTNKTGLMALMTHKDDLMPILRKEFEKEYNGKTLQGVIKKECAGEFEAALVSLASYTPPKGAKPLGPDDEVPPPPESAAPPQPV
;
A
#
# COMPACT_ATOMS: atom_id res chain seq x y z
N GLY A 1 -0.90 35.85 8.58
CA GLY A 1 -0.35 35.36 9.86
C GLY A 1 -0.88 33.96 10.11
N ASP A 2 -0.33 33.19 11.05
CA ASP A 2 -0.61 31.74 11.15
C ASP A 2 -2.11 31.37 11.14
N LEU A 3 -2.96 32.13 11.85
CA LEU A 3 -4.42 31.91 11.86
C LEU A 3 -5.05 32.10 10.47
N GLN A 4 -4.62 33.13 9.74
CA GLN A 4 -5.09 33.37 8.37
C GLN A 4 -4.68 32.21 7.45
N ASP A 5 -3.44 31.74 7.56
CA ASP A 5 -2.95 30.63 6.74
C ASP A 5 -3.71 29.33 7.07
N PHE A 6 -4.05 29.12 8.34
CA PHE A 6 -4.91 28.02 8.79
C PHE A 6 -6.30 28.10 8.18
N MET A 7 -6.96 29.26 8.27
CA MET A 7 -8.29 29.45 7.69
C MET A 7 -8.26 29.25 6.17
N MET A 8 -7.26 29.78 5.48
CA MET A 8 -7.09 29.56 4.04
C MET A 8 -6.87 28.08 3.72
N SER A 9 -6.13 27.34 4.55
CA SER A 9 -5.92 25.92 4.35
C SER A 9 -7.20 25.09 4.49
N LEU A 10 -8.14 25.49 5.35
CA LEU A 10 -9.46 24.84 5.49
C LEU A 10 -10.36 25.10 4.27
N LEU A 11 -10.21 26.26 3.63
CA LEU A 11 -11.03 26.68 2.49
C LEU A 11 -10.45 26.25 1.13
N SER A 12 -9.19 25.83 1.10
CA SER A 12 -8.52 25.36 -0.12
C SER A 12 -8.94 23.93 -0.44
N ASP A 13 -8.96 23.57 -1.73
CA ASP A 13 -9.07 22.17 -2.12
C ASP A 13 -7.99 21.32 -1.42
N ARG A 14 -8.36 20.12 -0.97
CA ARG A 14 -7.47 19.26 -0.19
C ARG A 14 -6.20 18.93 -0.97
N LEU A 15 -6.33 18.49 -2.21
CA LEU A 15 -5.20 18.01 -3.01
C LEU A 15 -4.33 19.17 -3.48
N ASP A 16 -4.96 20.31 -3.76
CA ASP A 16 -4.27 21.56 -4.01
C ASP A 16 -3.40 21.99 -2.81
N PHE A 17 -3.94 21.89 -1.59
CA PHE A 17 -3.21 22.21 -0.37
C PHE A 17 -2.12 21.17 -0.03
N GLU A 18 -2.40 19.88 -0.23
CA GLU A 18 -1.42 18.79 -0.10
C GLU A 18 -0.27 18.98 -1.10
N ALA A 19 -0.53 19.37 -2.35
CA ALA A 19 0.50 19.67 -3.34
C ALA A 19 1.43 20.82 -2.90
N GLN A 20 0.85 21.90 -2.37
CA GLN A 20 1.63 23.01 -1.80
C GLN A 20 2.48 22.56 -0.61
N THR A 21 1.93 21.66 0.20
CA THR A 21 2.61 21.11 1.38
C THR A 21 3.77 20.21 0.99
N VAL A 22 3.58 19.32 0.00
CA VAL A 22 4.68 18.52 -0.57
C VAL A 22 5.80 19.40 -1.06
N MET A 23 5.50 20.48 -1.82
CA MET A 23 6.52 21.41 -2.31
C MET A 23 7.26 22.12 -1.17
N ARG A 24 6.56 22.52 -0.10
CA ARG A 24 7.21 23.15 1.07
C ARG A 24 8.06 22.15 1.84
N ALA A 25 7.62 20.90 1.95
CA ALA A 25 8.34 19.84 2.65
C ALA A 25 9.68 19.50 1.97
N ILE A 26 9.82 19.75 0.67
CA ILE A 26 11.05 19.49 -0.10
C ILE A 26 11.84 20.77 -0.41
N LYS A 27 11.35 21.96 -0.01
CA LYS A 27 11.99 23.23 -0.34
C LYS A 27 12.80 23.76 0.84
N GLY A 28 14.08 24.04 0.61
CA GLY A 28 14.95 24.71 1.58
C GLY A 28 16.17 23.87 1.92
N PHE A 29 16.78 24.14 3.07
CA PHE A 29 17.86 23.31 3.58
C PHE A 29 17.27 22.14 4.37
N GLY A 30 17.47 20.92 3.86
CA GLY A 30 16.86 19.71 4.42
C GLY A 30 15.45 19.45 3.86
N THR A 31 14.85 18.37 4.34
CA THR A 31 13.54 17.87 3.91
C THR A 31 12.67 17.69 5.16
N ASP A 32 11.37 17.91 5.07
CA ASP A 32 10.42 17.54 6.11
C ASP A 32 9.88 16.13 5.83
N GLU A 33 10.67 15.13 6.22
CA GLU A 33 10.38 13.73 5.93
C GLU A 33 9.08 13.28 6.61
N ALA A 34 8.76 13.83 7.78
CA ALA A 34 7.54 13.49 8.51
C ALA A 34 6.28 13.85 7.72
N THR A 35 6.23 15.06 7.15
CA THR A 35 5.12 15.51 6.32
C THR A 35 5.06 14.73 5.01
N LEU A 36 6.21 14.51 4.35
CA LEU A 36 6.26 13.71 3.12
C LEU A 36 5.76 12.29 3.31
N ILE A 37 6.25 11.60 4.35
CA ILE A 37 5.80 10.23 4.68
C ILE A 37 4.30 10.24 4.93
N THR A 38 3.80 11.19 5.71
CA THR A 38 2.40 11.18 6.10
C THR A 38 1.49 11.41 4.90
N ILE A 39 1.85 12.31 3.98
CA ILE A 39 1.07 12.56 2.76
C ILE A 39 1.23 11.40 1.78
N LEU A 40 2.45 11.09 1.35
CA LEU A 40 2.70 10.18 0.23
C LEU A 40 2.48 8.70 0.61
N CYS A 41 2.73 8.28 1.85
CA CYS A 41 2.54 6.89 2.26
C CYS A 41 1.13 6.59 2.80
N THR A 42 0.23 7.59 2.86
CA THR A 42 -1.19 7.40 3.22
C THR A 42 -2.18 7.91 2.18
N LEU A 43 -1.66 8.28 1.01
CA LEU A 43 -2.43 8.71 -0.14
C LEU A 43 -3.26 7.53 -0.65
N ALA A 44 -4.52 7.79 -0.99
CA ALA A 44 -5.37 6.79 -1.62
C ALA A 44 -4.96 6.63 -3.09
N GLU A 45 -5.17 5.44 -3.67
CA GLU A 45 -4.75 5.15 -5.05
C GLU A 45 -5.41 6.14 -6.04
N GLU A 46 -6.70 6.40 -5.84
CA GLU A 46 -7.50 7.34 -6.63
C GLU A 46 -7.02 8.80 -6.53
N ASP A 47 -6.25 9.15 -5.48
CA ASP A 47 -5.75 10.50 -5.24
C ASP A 47 -4.36 10.75 -5.86
N ILE A 48 -3.61 9.71 -6.22
CA ILE A 48 -2.21 9.85 -6.70
C ILE A 48 -2.15 10.75 -7.93
N LEU A 49 -2.93 10.45 -8.98
CA LEU A 49 -2.93 11.22 -10.22
C LEU A 49 -3.51 12.64 -10.00
N PRO A 50 -4.66 12.84 -9.33
CA PRO A 50 -5.15 14.17 -8.97
C PRO A 50 -4.13 15.03 -8.22
N LEU A 51 -3.40 14.46 -7.23
CA LEU A 51 -2.36 15.18 -6.50
C LEU A 51 -1.20 15.59 -7.42
N GLN A 52 -0.76 14.69 -8.31
CA GLN A 52 0.28 14.98 -9.29
C GLN A 52 -0.13 16.10 -10.26
N MET A 53 -1.39 16.11 -10.69
CA MET A 53 -1.94 17.16 -11.55
C MET A 53 -2.01 18.50 -10.82
N ALA A 54 -2.48 18.52 -9.58
CA ALA A 54 -2.50 19.71 -8.74
C ALA A 54 -1.09 20.27 -8.52
N PHE A 55 -0.11 19.41 -8.25
CA PHE A 55 1.29 19.79 -8.12
C PHE A 55 1.86 20.38 -9.42
N SER A 56 1.70 19.68 -10.53
CA SER A 56 2.28 20.10 -11.82
C SER A 56 1.60 21.34 -12.42
N SER A 57 0.35 21.61 -12.05
CA SER A 57 -0.35 22.85 -12.44
C SER A 57 0.18 24.07 -11.69
N ARG A 58 0.76 23.87 -10.50
CA ARG A 58 1.33 24.93 -9.66
C ARG A 58 2.81 25.17 -9.89
N TYR A 59 3.53 24.12 -10.25
CA TYR A 59 4.98 24.11 -10.31
C TYR A 59 5.44 23.63 -11.69
N GLU A 60 6.46 24.26 -12.26
CA GLU A 60 7.02 23.90 -13.58
C GLU A 60 7.81 22.57 -13.59
N LYS A 61 7.48 21.65 -12.67
CA LYS A 61 8.18 20.38 -12.45
C LYS A 61 7.17 19.36 -11.91
N SER A 62 7.31 18.09 -12.30
CA SER A 62 6.42 17.05 -11.77
C SER A 62 6.73 16.75 -10.30
N MET A 63 5.72 16.26 -9.57
CA MET A 63 5.89 15.83 -8.18
C MET A 63 6.96 14.74 -8.04
N GLU A 64 6.96 13.76 -8.94
CA GLU A 64 7.97 12.69 -8.98
C GLU A 64 9.38 13.26 -9.12
N GLN A 65 9.60 14.18 -10.06
CA GLN A 65 10.91 14.80 -10.25
C GLN A 65 11.34 15.64 -9.03
N ALA A 66 10.38 16.27 -8.35
CA ALA A 66 10.63 17.09 -7.18
C ALA A 66 11.04 16.22 -5.98
N VAL A 67 10.30 15.14 -5.70
CA VAL A 67 10.67 14.14 -4.68
C VAL A 67 12.01 13.49 -5.03
N LEU A 68 12.27 13.20 -6.32
CA LEU A 68 13.50 12.55 -6.75
C LEU A 68 14.75 13.40 -6.52
N SER A 69 14.66 14.73 -6.62
CA SER A 69 15.81 15.63 -6.40
C SER A 69 16.13 15.83 -4.92
N GLU A 70 15.12 15.78 -4.05
CA GLU A 70 15.26 16.12 -2.63
C GLU A 70 15.38 14.88 -1.71
N THR A 71 15.31 13.68 -2.29
CA THR A 71 15.41 12.43 -1.52
C THR A 71 16.38 11.43 -2.17
N SER A 72 16.89 10.49 -1.36
CA SER A 72 17.88 9.51 -1.82
C SER A 72 17.64 8.11 -1.25
N GLY A 73 18.37 7.14 -1.80
CA GLY A 73 18.41 5.76 -1.31
C GLY A 73 17.05 5.06 -1.26
N LYS A 74 16.89 4.21 -0.24
CA LYS A 74 15.69 3.38 -0.02
C LYS A 74 14.47 4.21 0.35
N PHE A 75 14.68 5.29 1.10
CA PHE A 75 13.63 6.23 1.49
C PHE A 75 12.95 6.85 0.27
N LYS A 76 13.73 7.39 -0.67
CA LYS A 76 13.22 7.87 -1.96
C LYS A 76 12.34 6.84 -2.65
N ARG A 77 12.80 5.59 -2.70
CA ARG A 77 12.08 4.51 -3.39
C ARG A 77 10.69 4.28 -2.79
N VAL A 78 10.56 4.31 -1.45
CA VAL A 78 9.25 4.18 -0.81
C VAL A 78 8.33 5.33 -1.23
N LEU A 79 8.80 6.58 -1.15
CA LEU A 79 7.96 7.74 -1.47
C LEU A 79 7.48 7.73 -2.92
N LEU A 80 8.37 7.37 -3.86
CA LEU A 80 8.00 7.28 -5.28
C LEU A 80 6.97 6.18 -5.51
N LEU A 81 7.24 4.97 -5.02
CA LEU A 81 6.34 3.83 -5.25
C LEU A 81 5.03 3.92 -4.46
N ALA A 82 4.99 4.64 -3.34
CA ALA A 82 3.77 4.75 -2.52
C ALA A 82 2.86 5.90 -2.94
N GLY A 83 3.43 7.03 -3.37
CA GLY A 83 2.66 8.28 -3.56
C GLY A 83 2.92 9.02 -4.86
N CYS A 84 3.82 8.56 -5.73
CA CYS A 84 4.01 9.13 -7.07
C CYS A 84 3.63 8.15 -8.18
N ASP A 85 3.75 6.85 -7.94
CA ASP A 85 3.43 5.83 -8.93
C ASP A 85 2.10 5.20 -8.57
N GLY A 86 1.18 5.05 -9.52
CA GLY A 86 0.03 4.16 -9.32
C GLY A 86 0.48 2.70 -9.29
N VAL A 87 -0.38 1.78 -8.85
CA VAL A 87 -0.06 0.36 -8.64
C VAL A 87 0.57 -0.31 -9.87
N GLY A 88 0.08 0.00 -11.08
CA GLY A 88 0.65 -0.53 -12.31
C GLY A 88 2.07 -0.02 -12.58
N GLU A 89 2.32 1.27 -12.33
CA GLU A 89 3.65 1.88 -12.54
C GLU A 89 4.65 1.39 -11.51
N SER A 90 4.24 1.28 -10.24
CA SER A 90 5.09 0.83 -9.15
C SER A 90 5.52 -0.63 -9.38
N TYR A 91 4.58 -1.51 -9.73
CA TYR A 91 4.88 -2.90 -10.04
C TYR A 91 5.70 -3.05 -11.32
N ALA A 92 5.48 -2.20 -12.33
CA ALA A 92 6.30 -2.21 -13.54
C ALA A 92 7.75 -1.82 -13.23
N LYS A 93 7.98 -0.84 -12.35
CA LYS A 93 9.30 -0.44 -11.86
C LYS A 93 9.98 -1.56 -11.07
N VAL A 94 9.25 -2.28 -10.23
CA VAL A 94 9.74 -3.47 -9.50
C VAL A 94 10.17 -4.57 -10.47
N ILE A 95 9.31 -4.95 -11.43
CA ILE A 95 9.66 -5.98 -12.44
C ILE A 95 10.85 -5.55 -13.28
N ASN A 96 10.91 -4.30 -13.73
CA ASN A 96 12.05 -3.82 -14.50
C ASN A 96 13.35 -3.89 -13.69
N SER A 97 13.31 -3.58 -12.39
CA SER A 97 14.48 -3.72 -11.51
C SER A 97 14.95 -5.18 -11.39
N ALA A 98 14.03 -6.14 -11.54
CA ALA A 98 14.31 -7.57 -11.46
C ALA A 98 14.95 -8.17 -12.72
N VAL A 99 14.79 -7.52 -13.89
CA VAL A 99 15.21 -8.06 -15.19
C VAL A 99 16.21 -7.18 -15.96
N ALA A 100 16.41 -5.92 -15.58
CA ALA A 100 17.26 -4.99 -16.34
C ALA A 100 18.77 -5.08 -16.01
N GLY A 101 19.18 -5.94 -15.06
CA GLY A 101 20.53 -5.98 -14.49
C GLY A 101 21.39 -7.19 -14.89
N LEU A 102 22.58 -7.29 -14.30
CA LEU A 102 23.46 -8.47 -14.40
C LEU A 102 22.92 -9.60 -13.52
N GLY A 103 21.84 -10.22 -13.99
CA GLY A 103 21.14 -11.29 -13.31
C GLY A 103 19.63 -11.02 -13.20
N THR A 104 18.92 -12.06 -12.80
CA THR A 104 17.45 -12.04 -12.67
C THR A 104 17.07 -12.22 -11.20
N ASP A 105 16.30 -11.27 -10.67
CA ASP A 105 15.65 -11.40 -9.37
C ASP A 105 14.31 -12.14 -9.51
N THR A 106 14.40 -13.46 -9.44
CA THR A 106 13.24 -14.33 -9.55
C THR A 106 12.30 -14.21 -8.35
N LYS A 107 12.77 -13.75 -7.18
CA LYS A 107 11.91 -13.54 -6.00
C LYS A 107 10.96 -12.37 -6.23
N ALA A 108 11.47 -11.24 -6.75
CA ALA A 108 10.62 -10.11 -7.12
C ALA A 108 9.55 -10.49 -8.15
N ILE A 109 9.94 -11.26 -9.17
CA ILE A 109 9.00 -11.77 -10.19
C ILE A 109 7.93 -12.66 -9.54
N ILE A 110 8.32 -13.65 -8.73
CA ILE A 110 7.39 -14.59 -8.09
C ILE A 110 6.43 -13.84 -7.17
N ARG A 111 6.93 -12.94 -6.31
CA ARG A 111 6.07 -12.18 -5.38
C ARG A 111 4.94 -11.46 -6.11
N LEU A 112 5.28 -10.67 -7.12
CA LEU A 112 4.27 -9.93 -7.87
C LEU A 112 3.32 -10.84 -8.64
N MET A 113 3.82 -11.87 -9.31
CA MET A 113 2.97 -12.79 -10.08
C MET A 113 2.02 -13.60 -9.19
N VAL A 114 2.43 -13.91 -7.96
CA VAL A 114 1.62 -14.63 -6.98
C VAL A 114 0.60 -13.71 -6.28
N THR A 115 0.98 -12.49 -5.91
CA THR A 115 0.12 -11.66 -5.02
C THR A 115 -0.69 -10.60 -5.75
N ALA A 116 -0.32 -10.21 -6.97
CA ALA A 116 -1.04 -9.19 -7.71
C ALA A 116 -2.39 -9.72 -8.23
N THR A 117 -3.43 -8.90 -8.14
CA THR A 117 -4.74 -9.23 -8.72
C THR A 117 -4.66 -9.20 -10.25
N PRO A 118 -5.63 -9.80 -10.98
CA PRO A 118 -5.71 -9.67 -12.43
C PRO A 118 -5.66 -8.21 -12.90
N GLU A 119 -6.37 -7.31 -12.22
CA GLU A 119 -6.46 -5.87 -12.54
C GLU A 119 -5.10 -5.19 -12.36
N GLN A 120 -4.41 -5.51 -11.25
CA GLN A 120 -3.07 -5.00 -10.99
C GLN A 120 -2.07 -5.47 -12.03
N LEU A 121 -2.10 -6.74 -12.44
CA LEU A 121 -1.19 -7.27 -13.48
C LEU A 121 -1.47 -6.68 -14.86
N ASP A 122 -2.74 -6.47 -15.22
CA ASP A 122 -3.11 -5.81 -16.47
C ASP A 122 -2.62 -4.36 -16.52
N ALA A 123 -2.90 -3.57 -15.46
CA ALA A 123 -2.37 -2.22 -15.31
C ALA A 123 -0.82 -2.19 -15.32
N THR A 124 -0.18 -3.22 -14.73
CA THR A 124 1.28 -3.36 -14.74
C THR A 124 1.81 -3.58 -16.16
N ARG A 125 1.15 -4.41 -16.97
CA ARG A 125 1.55 -4.62 -18.39
C ARG A 125 1.43 -3.33 -19.20
N GLU A 126 0.34 -2.60 -19.03
CA GLU A 126 0.13 -1.31 -19.71
C GLU A 126 1.18 -0.28 -19.31
N ALA A 127 1.42 -0.12 -18.01
CA ALA A 127 2.43 0.79 -17.49
C ALA A 127 3.84 0.41 -17.96
N TYR A 128 4.20 -0.88 -17.93
CA TYR A 128 5.50 -1.35 -18.39
C TYR A 128 5.73 -1.05 -19.88
N SER A 129 4.71 -1.29 -20.72
CA SER A 129 4.74 -0.93 -22.14
C SER A 129 4.91 0.57 -22.35
N ARG A 130 4.17 1.39 -21.60
CA ARG A 130 4.24 2.86 -21.69
C ARG A 130 5.60 3.40 -21.26
N ILE A 131 6.14 2.95 -20.12
CA ILE A 131 7.36 3.48 -19.49
C ILE A 131 8.61 2.96 -20.21
N TYR A 132 8.69 1.66 -20.47
CA TYR A 132 9.92 1.02 -20.98
C TYR A 132 9.89 0.73 -22.49
N LYS A 133 8.76 0.98 -23.17
CA LYS A 133 8.56 0.68 -24.59
C LYS A 133 8.86 -0.79 -24.93
N LYS A 134 8.50 -1.69 -24.00
CA LYS A 134 8.74 -3.14 -24.07
C LYS A 134 7.50 -3.90 -23.61
N ASP A 135 7.30 -5.09 -24.14
CA ASP A 135 6.31 -6.03 -23.62
C ASP A 135 6.84 -6.68 -22.33
N LEU A 136 6.05 -6.62 -21.24
CA LEU A 136 6.45 -7.15 -19.93
C LEU A 136 6.67 -8.66 -19.98
N ILE A 137 5.77 -9.39 -20.64
CA ILE A 137 5.81 -10.86 -20.70
C ILE A 137 7.07 -11.29 -21.43
N ARG A 138 7.40 -10.66 -22.56
CA ARG A 138 8.62 -10.91 -23.31
C ARG A 138 9.86 -10.54 -22.50
N ALA A 139 9.86 -9.41 -21.80
CA ALA A 139 11.00 -8.98 -21.00
C ALA A 139 11.31 -10.00 -19.89
N VAL A 140 10.30 -10.46 -19.15
CA VAL A 140 10.46 -11.49 -18.12
C VAL A 140 10.81 -12.85 -18.73
N GLY A 141 10.11 -13.25 -19.79
CA GLY A 141 10.30 -14.55 -20.44
C GLY A 141 11.60 -14.69 -21.23
N SER A 142 12.34 -13.61 -21.48
CA SER A 142 13.68 -13.65 -22.07
C SER A 142 14.80 -13.87 -21.06
N GLU A 143 14.50 -13.77 -19.76
CA GLU A 143 15.49 -13.98 -18.71
C GLU A 143 15.92 -15.44 -18.62
N TRP A 144 17.23 -15.70 -18.55
CA TRP A 144 17.78 -17.06 -18.60
C TRP A 144 17.33 -17.96 -17.43
N LYS A 145 17.01 -17.37 -16.26
CA LYS A 145 16.44 -18.10 -15.11
C LYS A 145 14.94 -18.41 -15.27
N VAL A 146 14.27 -17.78 -16.23
CA VAL A 146 12.83 -17.96 -16.51
C VAL A 146 12.70 -18.93 -17.68
N SER A 147 12.67 -20.23 -17.36
CA SER A 147 12.62 -21.31 -18.35
C SER A 147 11.68 -22.45 -17.91
N GLY A 148 11.42 -23.40 -18.81
CA GLY A 148 10.56 -24.57 -18.53
C GLY A 148 9.17 -24.19 -18.01
N ASP A 149 8.67 -24.98 -17.05
CA ASP A 149 7.36 -24.75 -16.42
C ASP A 149 7.29 -23.47 -15.60
N PHE A 150 8.43 -23.02 -15.05
CA PHE A 150 8.49 -21.72 -14.40
C PHE A 150 8.18 -20.58 -15.38
N LYS A 151 8.72 -20.63 -16.61
CA LYS A 151 8.34 -19.66 -17.64
C LYS A 151 6.86 -19.78 -18.01
N ARG A 152 6.35 -21.00 -18.20
CA ARG A 152 4.96 -21.24 -18.59
C ARG A 152 3.98 -20.63 -17.58
N ILE A 153 4.19 -20.85 -16.27
CA ILE A 153 3.30 -20.30 -15.24
C ILE A 153 3.38 -18.78 -15.13
N ILE A 154 4.59 -18.20 -15.21
CA ILE A 154 4.76 -16.74 -15.13
C ILE A 154 4.12 -16.06 -16.33
N GLU A 155 4.28 -16.60 -17.54
CA GLU A 155 3.58 -16.08 -18.71
C GLU A 155 2.07 -16.23 -18.60
N ALA A 156 1.57 -17.35 -18.07
CA ALA A 156 0.14 -17.57 -17.90
C ALA A 156 -0.48 -16.58 -16.91
N LEU A 157 0.16 -16.38 -15.76
CA LEU A 157 -0.27 -15.39 -14.75
C LEU A 157 -0.23 -13.97 -15.31
N ALA A 158 0.85 -13.60 -16.00
CA ALA A 158 0.98 -12.27 -16.58
C ALA A 158 -0.02 -12.01 -17.71
N LYS A 159 -0.43 -13.04 -18.47
CA LYS A 159 -1.44 -12.94 -19.55
C LYS A 159 -2.88 -12.93 -19.02
N ARG A 160 -3.12 -13.25 -17.75
CA ARG A 160 -4.46 -13.25 -17.15
C ARG A 160 -5.09 -11.87 -17.31
N HIS A 161 -6.27 -11.82 -17.93
CA HIS A 161 -7.02 -10.59 -18.13
C HIS A 161 -8.21 -10.52 -17.13
N PRO A 162 -8.49 -9.36 -16.51
CA PRO A 162 -9.57 -9.21 -15.53
C PRO A 162 -10.94 -9.69 -16.02
N ALA A 163 -11.28 -9.40 -17.28
CA ALA A 163 -12.55 -9.83 -17.89
C ALA A 163 -12.76 -11.36 -17.95
N ASN A 164 -11.70 -12.15 -17.75
CA ASN A 164 -11.79 -13.62 -17.74
C ASN A 164 -11.98 -14.19 -16.33
N VAL A 165 -12.11 -13.32 -15.32
CA VAL A 165 -12.26 -13.68 -13.92
C VAL A 165 -13.64 -13.22 -13.45
N ASN A 166 -14.46 -14.18 -13.02
CA ASN A 166 -15.79 -13.92 -12.47
C ASN A 166 -15.87 -14.45 -11.04
N ASP A 167 -15.67 -13.57 -10.06
CA ASP A 167 -15.72 -13.91 -8.64
C ASP A 167 -17.15 -14.04 -8.09
N ASP A 168 -18.17 -13.60 -8.83
CA ASP A 168 -19.57 -13.58 -8.40
C ASP A 168 -20.37 -14.80 -8.88
N ALA A 169 -19.78 -15.63 -9.76
CA ALA A 169 -20.40 -16.89 -10.16
C ALA A 169 -20.29 -17.92 -9.04
N ASP A 170 -21.40 -18.59 -8.72
CA ASP A 170 -21.38 -19.82 -7.95
C ASP A 170 -20.76 -20.93 -8.82
N ILE A 171 -19.43 -21.03 -8.75
CA ILE A 171 -18.64 -21.96 -9.55
C ILE A 171 -18.59 -23.30 -8.82
N ASP A 172 -19.19 -24.33 -9.40
CA ASP A 172 -18.97 -25.70 -8.98
C ASP A 172 -17.57 -26.17 -9.38
N TYR A 173 -16.71 -26.36 -8.38
CA TYR A 173 -15.33 -26.79 -8.58
C TYR A 173 -15.16 -28.31 -8.73
N SER A 174 -16.23 -29.12 -8.73
CA SER A 174 -16.13 -30.59 -8.87
C SER A 174 -15.41 -31.03 -10.16
N ALA A 175 -15.53 -30.26 -11.24
CA ALA A 175 -14.79 -30.50 -12.48
C ALA A 175 -13.29 -30.20 -12.32
N ASP A 176 -12.95 -29.10 -11.66
CA ASP A 176 -11.58 -28.69 -11.38
C ASP A 176 -10.90 -29.65 -10.40
N VAL A 177 -11.62 -30.17 -9.41
CA VAL A 177 -11.11 -31.19 -8.47
C VAL A 177 -10.74 -32.46 -9.23
N ARG A 178 -11.63 -32.97 -10.10
CA ARG A 178 -11.34 -34.13 -10.96
C ARG A 178 -10.16 -33.87 -11.90
N ALA A 179 -10.13 -32.72 -12.55
CA ALA A 179 -9.03 -32.36 -13.46
C ALA A 179 -7.70 -32.27 -12.71
N MET A 180 -7.68 -31.68 -11.53
CA MET A 180 -6.49 -31.58 -10.69
C MET A 180 -6.04 -32.95 -10.20
N ARG A 181 -6.95 -33.82 -9.75
CA ARG A 181 -6.63 -35.20 -9.39
C ARG A 181 -5.98 -35.95 -10.55
N ASN A 182 -6.57 -35.88 -11.75
CA ASN A 182 -6.00 -36.52 -12.94
C ASN A 182 -4.61 -35.98 -13.28
N ALA A 183 -4.36 -34.69 -13.06
CA ALA A 183 -3.06 -34.06 -13.33
C ALA A 183 -1.97 -34.48 -12.34
N VAL A 184 -2.34 -35.01 -11.16
CA VAL A 184 -1.42 -35.29 -10.05
C VAL A 184 -1.51 -36.74 -9.56
N GLU A 185 -2.24 -37.60 -10.27
CA GLU A 185 -2.33 -39.04 -10.01
C GLU A 185 -1.40 -39.81 -10.94
N GLY A 186 -0.64 -40.76 -10.38
CA GLY A 186 0.24 -41.65 -11.15
C GLY A 186 1.72 -41.31 -11.00
N MET A 187 2.54 -41.72 -11.98
CA MET A 187 3.98 -41.45 -11.98
C MET A 187 4.24 -40.13 -12.70
N GLY A 188 4.61 -39.09 -11.94
CA GLY A 188 4.85 -37.74 -12.44
C GLY A 188 3.62 -36.82 -12.29
N THR A 189 3.77 -35.57 -12.70
CA THR A 189 2.72 -34.54 -12.68
C THR A 189 2.50 -34.01 -14.09
N ASP A 190 1.28 -33.70 -14.47
CA ASP A 190 0.98 -32.90 -15.67
C ASP A 190 1.04 -31.42 -15.30
N GLU A 191 2.24 -30.82 -15.35
CA GLU A 191 2.44 -29.42 -14.98
C GLU A 191 1.62 -28.47 -15.87
N ALA A 192 1.41 -28.82 -17.14
CA ALA A 192 0.64 -28.00 -18.06
C ALA A 192 -0.84 -27.93 -17.64
N ALA A 193 -1.43 -29.06 -17.23
CA ALA A 193 -2.78 -29.11 -16.69
C ALA A 193 -2.91 -28.34 -15.37
N VAL A 194 -1.94 -28.48 -14.46
CA VAL A 194 -1.91 -27.73 -13.19
C VAL A 194 -1.86 -26.22 -13.46
N ILE A 195 -1.00 -25.76 -14.38
CA ILE A 195 -0.90 -24.34 -14.76
C ILE A 195 -2.23 -23.86 -15.35
N ALA A 196 -2.82 -24.62 -16.27
CA ALA A 196 -4.08 -24.23 -16.92
C ALA A 196 -5.24 -24.07 -15.92
N LEU A 197 -5.29 -24.93 -14.90
CA LEU A 197 -6.29 -24.86 -13.84
C LEU A 197 -6.11 -23.65 -12.92
N LEU A 198 -4.87 -23.34 -12.51
CA LEU A 198 -4.61 -22.31 -11.51
C LEU A 198 -4.46 -20.90 -12.12
N ALA A 199 -3.82 -20.77 -13.27
CA ALA A 199 -3.39 -19.47 -13.78
C ALA A 199 -4.53 -18.52 -14.18
N ASN A 200 -5.74 -19.04 -14.41
CA ASN A 200 -6.92 -18.25 -14.77
C ASN A 200 -7.87 -17.97 -13.60
N LYS A 201 -7.53 -18.41 -12.38
CA LYS A 201 -8.36 -18.17 -11.19
C LYS A 201 -7.92 -16.94 -10.42
N SER A 202 -8.85 -16.22 -9.79
CA SER A 202 -8.54 -15.21 -8.76
C SER A 202 -8.06 -15.86 -7.47
N HIS A 203 -7.57 -15.05 -6.52
CA HIS A 203 -7.25 -15.53 -5.17
C HIS A 203 -8.47 -16.13 -4.47
N LYS A 204 -9.65 -15.49 -4.57
CA LYS A 204 -10.90 -16.00 -3.99
C LYS A 204 -11.32 -17.34 -4.62
N GLN A 205 -11.20 -17.45 -5.94
CA GLN A 205 -11.50 -18.69 -6.66
C GLN A 205 -10.53 -19.82 -6.30
N ILE A 206 -9.24 -19.53 -6.12
CA ILE A 206 -8.27 -20.52 -5.65
C ILE A 206 -8.61 -20.99 -4.22
N GLU A 207 -9.04 -20.09 -3.33
CA GLU A 207 -9.47 -20.48 -1.98
C GLU A 207 -10.71 -21.38 -2.01
N ALA A 208 -11.75 -21.02 -2.77
CA ALA A 208 -12.93 -21.85 -2.94
C ALA A 208 -12.59 -23.22 -3.55
N PHE A 209 -11.71 -23.24 -4.56
CA PHE A 209 -11.23 -24.48 -5.16
C PHE A 209 -10.47 -25.36 -4.17
N ARG A 210 -9.61 -24.78 -3.32
CA ARG A 210 -8.89 -25.52 -2.26
C ARG A 210 -9.84 -26.14 -1.25
N GLU A 211 -10.90 -25.42 -0.86
CA GLU A 211 -11.90 -25.95 0.07
C GLU A 211 -12.71 -27.08 -0.57
N ALA A 212 -13.17 -26.91 -1.82
CA ALA A 212 -13.85 -27.97 -2.57
C ALA A 212 -12.97 -29.22 -2.70
N TYR A 213 -11.69 -29.05 -3.06
CA TYR A 213 -10.73 -30.16 -3.14
C TYR A 213 -10.61 -30.90 -1.79
N LYS A 214 -10.51 -30.16 -0.69
CA LYS A 214 -10.43 -30.74 0.66
C LYS A 214 -11.69 -31.50 1.04
N ILE A 215 -12.87 -30.97 0.73
CA ILE A 215 -14.16 -31.62 1.00
C ILE A 215 -14.29 -32.93 0.21
N GLU A 216 -13.96 -32.92 -1.08
CA GLU A 216 -14.15 -34.08 -1.97
C GLU A 216 -13.10 -35.17 -1.78
N THR A 217 -11.85 -34.80 -1.45
CA THR A 217 -10.73 -35.75 -1.40
C THR A 217 -10.29 -36.09 0.02
N GLY A 218 -10.59 -35.23 1.00
CA GLY A 218 -10.03 -35.31 2.34
C GLY A 218 -8.58 -34.83 2.45
N GLU A 219 -7.94 -34.40 1.36
CA GLU A 219 -6.55 -33.94 1.31
C GLU A 219 -6.46 -32.41 1.14
N LEU A 220 -5.42 -31.79 1.69
CA LEU A 220 -5.13 -30.38 1.41
C LEU A 220 -4.45 -30.26 0.04
N LEU A 221 -5.08 -29.56 -0.91
CA LEU A 221 -4.55 -29.39 -2.27
C LEU A 221 -3.08 -28.91 -2.28
N ARG A 222 -2.75 -27.93 -1.44
CA ARG A 222 -1.40 -27.41 -1.30
C ARG A 222 -0.40 -28.51 -0.94
N GLU A 223 -0.75 -29.37 0.02
CA GLU A 223 0.12 -30.45 0.48
C GLU A 223 0.26 -31.55 -0.57
N ARG A 224 -0.84 -31.84 -1.31
CA ARG A 224 -0.79 -32.77 -2.44
C ARG A 224 0.17 -32.29 -3.51
N ILE A 225 -0.02 -31.07 -4.03
CA ILE A 225 0.89 -30.48 -5.03
C ILE A 225 2.34 -30.42 -4.50
N ARG A 226 2.51 -30.12 -3.22
CA ARG A 226 3.83 -30.09 -2.58
C ARG A 226 4.51 -31.46 -2.56
N ASN A 227 3.78 -32.57 -2.47
CA ASN A 227 4.41 -33.89 -2.48
C ASN A 227 4.75 -34.34 -3.92
N GLU A 228 3.90 -33.98 -4.88
CA GLU A 228 4.04 -34.35 -6.29
C GLU A 228 5.14 -33.56 -7.01
N THR A 229 5.41 -32.34 -6.52
CA THR A 229 6.51 -31.49 -7.00
C THR A 229 7.75 -31.61 -6.10
N THR A 230 8.15 -32.84 -5.71
CA THR A 230 9.47 -33.11 -5.09
C THR A 230 10.34 -34.09 -5.89
N GLY A 231 11.52 -33.68 -6.35
CA GLY A 231 12.44 -34.54 -7.10
C GLY A 231 13.69 -33.86 -7.68
N LEU A 232 14.55 -34.66 -8.31
CA LEU A 232 15.87 -34.23 -8.84
C LEU A 232 15.78 -33.30 -10.07
N PHE A 233 14.63 -33.26 -10.75
CA PHE A 233 14.44 -32.57 -12.04
C PHE A 233 13.45 -31.40 -11.99
N GLU A 234 13.01 -30.99 -10.81
CA GLU A 234 11.98 -29.96 -10.67
C GLU A 234 12.55 -28.56 -10.51
N SER A 235 11.92 -27.61 -11.20
CA SER A 235 12.22 -26.21 -11.01
C SER A 235 11.74 -25.75 -9.64
N LYS A 236 12.68 -25.49 -8.72
CA LYS A 236 12.43 -24.86 -7.42
C LYS A 236 11.55 -23.60 -7.56
N LEU A 237 11.79 -22.78 -8.58
CA LEU A 237 11.04 -21.54 -8.83
C LEU A 237 9.59 -21.81 -9.26
N PHE A 238 9.36 -22.87 -10.03
CA PHE A 238 8.01 -23.31 -10.39
C PHE A 238 7.24 -23.75 -9.14
N ARG A 239 7.87 -24.60 -8.32
CA ARG A 239 7.31 -25.06 -7.04
C ARG A 239 7.01 -23.89 -6.10
N GLU A 240 7.94 -22.95 -5.94
CA GLU A 240 7.72 -21.75 -5.11
C GLU A 240 6.52 -20.94 -5.60
N THR A 241 6.39 -20.74 -6.92
CA THR A 241 5.22 -20.08 -7.51
C THR A 241 3.92 -20.82 -7.16
N LEU A 242 3.87 -22.15 -7.34
CA LEU A 242 2.68 -22.95 -7.02
C LEU A 242 2.32 -22.90 -5.53
N MET A 243 3.31 -23.01 -4.64
CA MET A 243 3.08 -22.91 -3.19
C MET A 243 2.56 -21.53 -2.81
N GLY A 244 3.07 -20.48 -3.44
CA GLY A 244 2.58 -19.12 -3.26
C GLY A 244 1.13 -18.95 -3.71
N LEU A 245 0.78 -19.44 -4.91
CA LEU A 245 -0.59 -19.37 -5.43
C LEU A 245 -1.59 -20.15 -4.55
N LEU A 246 -1.18 -21.27 -3.98
CA LEU A 246 -2.01 -22.14 -3.13
C LEU A 246 -2.03 -21.72 -1.65
N THR A 247 -1.44 -20.57 -1.32
CA THR A 247 -1.49 -19.97 0.02
C THR A 247 -2.41 -18.74 -0.04
N PRO A 248 -3.27 -18.49 0.97
CA PRO A 248 -4.11 -17.29 1.00
C PRO A 248 -3.27 -16.03 0.76
N ARG A 249 -3.79 -15.09 -0.03
CA ARG A 249 -2.99 -13.96 -0.56
C ARG A 249 -2.31 -13.16 0.55
N GLU A 250 -3.07 -12.75 1.56
CA GLU A 250 -2.58 -11.91 2.66
C GLU A 250 -1.61 -12.69 3.56
N GLU A 251 -1.77 -14.00 3.68
CA GLU A 251 -0.81 -14.88 4.35
C GLU A 251 0.49 -14.98 3.56
N GLN A 252 0.41 -15.14 2.24
CA GLN A 252 1.60 -15.21 1.39
C GLN A 252 2.36 -13.87 1.37
N ILE A 253 1.66 -12.73 1.37
CA ILE A 253 2.28 -11.41 1.54
C ILE A 253 3.02 -11.32 2.88
N ALA A 254 2.40 -11.78 3.97
CA ALA A 254 3.04 -11.82 5.28
C ALA A 254 4.31 -12.68 5.30
N ILE A 255 4.27 -13.87 4.69
CA ILE A 255 5.44 -14.74 4.53
C ILE A 255 6.56 -14.02 3.77
N TYR A 256 6.24 -13.39 2.63
CA TYR A 256 7.22 -12.66 1.84
C TYR A 256 7.83 -11.47 2.58
N LEU A 257 7.07 -10.79 3.45
CA LEU A 257 7.60 -9.72 4.31
C LEU A 257 8.60 -10.27 5.32
N GLY A 258 8.29 -11.39 5.98
CA GLY A 258 9.20 -12.05 6.91
C GLY A 258 10.48 -12.51 6.21
N GLU A 259 10.35 -13.14 5.04
CA GLU A 259 11.50 -13.55 4.22
C GLU A 259 12.35 -12.36 3.73
N ALA A 260 11.73 -11.23 3.41
CA ALA A 260 12.44 -10.02 2.98
C ALA A 260 13.24 -9.36 4.11
N MET A 261 12.85 -9.57 5.37
CA MET A 261 13.62 -9.16 6.56
C MET A 261 14.61 -10.24 7.02
N ALA A 262 14.47 -11.48 6.54
CA ALA A 262 15.32 -12.59 6.92
C ALA A 262 16.63 -12.61 6.14
N GLY A 263 17.75 -12.24 6.78
CA GLY A 263 19.08 -12.40 6.22
C GLY A 263 20.11 -11.37 6.66
N TRP A 264 21.29 -11.42 6.06
CA TRP A 264 22.30 -10.36 6.20
C TRP A 264 21.92 -9.17 5.33
N GLY A 265 20.98 -8.36 5.82
CA GLY A 265 20.38 -7.23 5.13
C GLY A 265 19.00 -7.55 4.55
N ASN A 266 18.23 -6.50 4.27
CA ASN A 266 16.84 -6.61 3.80
C ASN A 266 16.75 -6.63 2.28
N ASP A 267 15.79 -7.39 1.75
CA ASP A 267 15.31 -7.24 0.38
C ASP A 267 14.33 -6.06 0.31
N ASP A 268 14.88 -4.87 0.05
CA ASP A 268 14.10 -3.63 0.07
C ASP A 268 13.02 -3.60 -1.02
N TRP A 269 13.28 -4.18 -2.20
CA TRP A 269 12.26 -4.24 -3.26
C TRP A 269 11.09 -5.12 -2.84
N GLY A 270 11.39 -6.22 -2.15
CA GLY A 270 10.40 -7.06 -1.49
C GLY A 270 9.56 -6.34 -0.47
N LEU A 271 10.22 -5.71 0.50
CA LEU A 271 9.53 -4.96 1.54
C LEU A 271 8.63 -3.88 0.94
N ILE A 272 9.16 -3.06 0.04
CA ILE A 272 8.40 -1.93 -0.48
C ILE A 272 7.22 -2.42 -1.31
N SER A 273 7.44 -3.31 -2.29
CA SER A 273 6.37 -3.79 -3.18
C SER A 273 5.25 -4.53 -2.47
N MET A 274 5.54 -5.19 -1.35
CA MET A 274 4.53 -5.88 -0.54
C MET A 274 3.73 -4.93 0.35
N LEU A 275 4.27 -3.77 0.72
CA LEU A 275 3.63 -2.81 1.63
C LEU A 275 2.89 -1.66 0.94
N VAL A 276 3.30 -1.23 -0.27
CA VAL A 276 2.63 -0.13 -0.99
C VAL A 276 1.30 -0.58 -1.62
N HIS A 277 0.42 0.37 -1.91
CA HIS A 277 -0.90 0.17 -2.54
C HIS A 277 -1.80 -0.83 -1.81
N ARG A 278 -1.79 -0.78 -0.47
CA ARG A 278 -2.66 -1.62 0.38
C ARG A 278 -3.85 -0.83 0.89
N THR A 279 -5.04 -1.41 0.82
CA THR A 279 -6.23 -0.85 1.49
C THR A 279 -6.11 -1.01 3.01
N GLU A 280 -6.94 -0.31 3.78
CA GLU A 280 -6.92 -0.43 5.25
C GLU A 280 -7.31 -1.86 5.70
N GLU A 281 -8.22 -2.51 4.98
CA GLU A 281 -8.60 -3.91 5.20
C GLU A 281 -7.44 -4.87 4.92
N GLU A 282 -6.74 -4.69 3.79
CA GLU A 282 -5.57 -5.50 3.44
C GLU A 282 -4.44 -5.32 4.48
N LYS A 283 -4.14 -4.07 4.89
CA LYS A 283 -3.14 -3.80 5.94
C LYS A 283 -3.46 -4.51 7.25
N MET A 284 -4.74 -4.57 7.62
CA MET A 284 -5.18 -5.28 8.82
C MET A 284 -5.02 -6.79 8.65
N ALA A 285 -5.49 -7.35 7.54
CA ALA A 285 -5.40 -8.77 7.25
C ALA A 285 -3.94 -9.26 7.20
N ILE A 286 -3.06 -8.53 6.51
CA ILE A 286 -1.62 -8.86 6.43
C ILE A 286 -0.98 -8.87 7.81
N ARG A 287 -1.25 -7.86 8.67
CA ARG A 287 -0.69 -7.82 10.04
C ARG A 287 -1.20 -8.98 10.90
N THR A 288 -2.47 -9.33 10.78
CA THR A 288 -3.04 -10.50 11.46
C THR A 288 -2.36 -11.78 11.00
N LYS A 289 -2.25 -12.01 9.68
CA LYS A 289 -1.59 -13.20 9.13
C LYS A 289 -0.11 -13.28 9.47
N TYR A 290 0.59 -12.14 9.51
CA TYR A 290 1.97 -12.10 9.96
C TYR A 290 2.10 -12.55 11.42
N THR A 291 1.21 -12.08 12.29
CA THR A 291 1.19 -12.48 13.70
C THR A 291 0.87 -13.97 13.86
N GLU A 292 -0.11 -14.49 13.11
CA GLU A 292 -0.45 -15.92 13.11
C GLU A 292 0.74 -16.80 12.67
N HIS A 293 1.48 -16.36 11.64
CA HIS A 293 2.55 -17.16 11.05
C HIS A 293 3.87 -17.08 11.84
N PHE A 294 4.29 -15.89 12.27
CA PHE A 294 5.59 -15.66 12.91
C PHE A 294 5.50 -15.50 14.44
N GLY A 295 4.30 -15.29 14.99
CA GLY A 295 4.10 -15.02 16.43
C GLY A 295 4.53 -13.61 16.88
N GLY A 296 5.00 -12.76 15.96
CA GLY A 296 5.48 -11.40 16.22
C GLY A 296 4.60 -10.31 15.59
N ASP A 297 4.87 -9.05 15.93
CA ASP A 297 4.20 -7.89 15.34
C ASP A 297 4.99 -7.35 14.14
N LEU A 298 4.35 -7.30 12.97
CA LEU A 298 4.99 -6.86 11.72
C LEU A 298 5.59 -5.45 11.84
N ILE A 299 4.93 -4.53 12.53
CA ILE A 299 5.45 -3.17 12.70
C ILE A 299 6.70 -3.19 13.58
N ALA A 300 6.69 -3.94 14.69
CA ALA A 300 7.84 -4.11 15.57
C ALA A 300 9.04 -4.75 14.83
N ASP A 301 8.79 -5.73 13.97
CA ASP A 301 9.84 -6.38 13.17
C ASP A 301 10.42 -5.42 12.14
N ILE A 302 9.60 -4.62 11.45
CA ILE A 302 10.09 -3.55 10.56
C ILE A 302 10.96 -2.57 11.34
N ARG A 303 10.54 -2.12 12.52
CA ARG A 303 11.33 -1.21 13.38
C ARG A 303 12.63 -1.81 13.88
N SER A 304 12.69 -3.13 14.02
CA SER A 304 13.90 -3.82 14.48
C SER A 304 14.91 -4.05 13.35
N ASN A 305 14.43 -4.18 12.11
CA ASN A 305 15.24 -4.51 10.93
C ASN A 305 15.52 -3.32 10.00
N CYS A 306 14.80 -2.21 10.13
CA CYS A 306 14.99 -0.98 9.35
C CYS A 306 15.40 0.17 10.27
N ARG A 307 15.86 1.30 9.70
CA ARG A 307 16.20 2.52 10.45
C ARG A 307 15.87 3.79 9.66
N GLY A 308 15.72 4.89 10.37
CA GLY A 308 15.59 6.24 9.82
C GLY A 308 14.30 6.43 9.01
N ASP A 309 14.29 7.39 8.08
CA ASP A 309 13.06 7.74 7.34
C ASP A 309 12.56 6.61 6.44
N TYR A 310 13.46 5.71 6.02
CA TYR A 310 13.07 4.48 5.33
C TYR A 310 12.20 3.58 6.21
N GLU A 311 12.58 3.37 7.48
CA GLU A 311 11.76 2.62 8.44
C GLU A 311 10.40 3.29 8.65
N ASP A 312 10.40 4.60 8.90
CA ASP A 312 9.16 5.34 9.16
C ASP A 312 8.22 5.30 7.96
N ALA A 313 8.75 5.35 6.73
CA ALA A 313 7.97 5.22 5.51
C ALA A 313 7.36 3.83 5.32
N LEU A 314 8.12 2.74 5.55
CA LEU A 314 7.58 1.38 5.51
C LEU A 314 6.49 1.17 6.56
N VAL A 315 6.74 1.65 7.79
CA VAL A 315 5.78 1.58 8.87
C VAL A 315 4.51 2.35 8.52
N ALA A 316 4.63 3.50 7.85
CA ALA A 316 3.48 4.29 7.39
C ALA A 316 2.61 3.53 6.38
N CYS A 317 3.22 2.79 5.44
CA CYS A 317 2.51 2.01 4.44
C CYS A 317 1.66 0.87 5.04
N ILE A 318 2.05 0.30 6.19
CA ILE A 318 1.33 -0.82 6.83
C ILE A 318 0.53 -0.43 8.09
N SER A 319 0.74 0.78 8.60
CA SER A 319 -0.02 1.30 9.74
C SER A 319 -1.38 1.84 9.28
N PRO A 320 -2.40 1.84 10.17
CA PRO A 320 -3.64 2.54 9.90
C PRO A 320 -3.38 4.01 9.59
N LYS A 321 -4.10 4.59 8.61
CA LYS A 321 -3.91 6.00 8.20
C LYS A 321 -3.92 6.98 9.38
N ALA A 322 -4.87 6.81 10.30
CA ALA A 322 -5.00 7.62 11.51
C ALA A 322 -3.77 7.54 12.44
N ARG A 323 -3.13 6.37 12.53
CA ARG A 323 -1.92 6.17 13.34
C ARG A 323 -0.71 6.86 12.70
N THR A 324 -0.58 6.79 11.39
CA THR A 324 0.47 7.52 10.65
C THR A 324 0.29 9.02 10.77
N LEU A 325 -0.95 9.53 10.62
CA LEU A 325 -1.27 10.93 10.87
C LEU A 325 -0.91 11.37 12.29
N ALA A 326 -1.21 10.57 13.31
CA ALA A 326 -0.83 10.88 14.69
C ALA A 326 0.69 11.04 14.87
N ARG A 327 1.48 10.20 14.20
CA ARG A 327 2.95 10.29 14.17
C ARG A 327 3.44 11.55 13.47
N GLY A 328 2.92 11.84 12.28
CA GLY A 328 3.24 13.05 11.54
C GLY A 328 2.93 14.31 12.34
N ILE A 329 1.69 14.43 12.85
CA ILE A 329 1.24 15.57 13.66
C ILE A 329 2.14 15.76 14.88
N ARG A 330 2.49 14.69 15.60
CA ARG A 330 3.37 14.80 16.78
C ARG A 330 4.74 15.36 16.42
N LYS A 331 5.34 14.89 15.31
CA LYS A 331 6.64 15.37 14.81
C LYS A 331 6.55 16.85 14.41
N CYS A 332 5.49 17.26 13.71
CA CYS A 332 5.25 18.66 13.37
C CYS A 332 5.09 19.55 14.62
N ILE A 333 4.36 19.08 15.65
CA ILE A 333 4.18 19.81 16.90
C ILE A 333 5.49 19.93 17.69
N SER A 334 6.34 18.91 17.76
CA SER A 334 7.65 19.03 18.44
C SER A 334 8.58 20.08 17.80
N GLY A 335 8.40 20.38 16.51
CA GLY A 335 9.13 21.43 15.81
C GLY A 335 8.50 22.83 15.92
N TRP A 336 7.48 23.00 16.77
CA TRP A 336 6.69 24.24 16.84
C TRP A 336 7.53 25.48 17.19
N PHE A 337 8.39 25.38 18.21
CA PHE A 337 9.22 26.50 18.69
C PHE A 337 10.38 26.86 17.75
N SER A 338 10.76 25.98 16.82
CA SER A 338 11.80 26.25 15.80
C SER A 338 11.25 26.83 14.49
N SER A 339 9.97 27.25 14.49
CA SER A 339 9.24 27.86 13.35
C SER A 339 9.13 27.03 12.07
N THR A 340 9.61 25.78 12.04
CA THR A 340 9.96 25.08 10.79
C THR A 340 8.85 24.21 10.22
N ASN A 341 7.75 23.93 10.96
CA ASN A 341 6.75 22.97 10.48
C ASN A 341 5.27 23.32 10.75
N LYS A 342 4.92 24.61 10.73
CA LYS A 342 3.52 25.02 10.87
C LYS A 342 2.65 24.58 9.68
N THR A 343 3.20 24.60 8.47
CA THR A 343 2.45 24.18 7.27
C THR A 343 2.16 22.69 7.26
N GLY A 344 3.14 21.83 7.59
CA GLY A 344 2.89 20.41 7.72
C GLY A 344 1.82 20.14 8.77
N LEU A 345 1.90 20.80 9.94
CA LEU A 345 0.85 20.67 10.96
C LEU A 345 -0.54 21.03 10.43
N MET A 346 -0.68 22.12 9.67
CA MET A 346 -1.95 22.48 9.04
C MET A 346 -2.43 21.38 8.10
N ALA A 347 -1.59 20.92 7.18
CA ALA A 347 -1.96 19.91 6.17
C ALA A 347 -2.34 18.55 6.77
N LEU A 348 -1.69 18.17 7.86
CA LEU A 348 -1.99 16.92 8.55
C LEU A 348 -3.26 17.00 9.41
N MET A 349 -3.73 18.20 9.74
CA MET A 349 -4.93 18.39 10.56
C MET A 349 -6.16 18.79 9.75
N THR A 350 -6.01 19.58 8.69
CA THR A 350 -7.13 20.05 7.85
C THR A 350 -7.59 18.99 6.86
N HIS A 351 -8.88 19.04 6.49
CA HIS A 351 -9.51 18.07 5.59
C HIS A 351 -9.42 16.63 6.11
N LYS A 352 -9.53 16.45 7.44
CA LYS A 352 -9.46 15.15 8.14
C LYS A 352 -10.65 14.96 9.08
N ASP A 353 -11.75 15.65 8.81
CA ASP A 353 -12.88 15.80 9.72
C ASP A 353 -13.51 14.44 10.07
N ASP A 354 -13.72 13.59 9.05
CA ASP A 354 -14.22 12.21 9.21
C ASP A 354 -13.22 11.29 9.92
N LEU A 355 -11.92 11.55 9.75
CA LEU A 355 -10.85 10.78 10.39
C LEU A 355 -10.54 11.26 11.80
N MET A 356 -10.90 12.49 12.16
CA MET A 356 -10.51 13.14 13.42
C MET A 356 -10.90 12.33 14.68
N PRO A 357 -12.10 11.72 14.76
CA PRO A 357 -12.45 10.87 15.90
C PRO A 357 -11.55 9.64 16.07
N ILE A 358 -11.15 9.02 14.95
CA ILE A 358 -10.27 7.86 14.96
C ILE A 358 -8.83 8.31 15.25
N LEU A 359 -8.39 9.41 14.63
CA LEU A 359 -7.10 10.04 14.83
C LEU A 359 -6.85 10.35 16.32
N ARG A 360 -7.81 10.95 17.03
CA ARG A 360 -7.67 11.19 18.47
C ARG A 360 -7.42 9.91 19.27
N LYS A 361 -8.18 8.84 18.99
CA LYS A 361 -8.03 7.54 19.67
C LYS A 361 -6.67 6.91 19.38
N GLU A 362 -6.25 6.93 18.12
CA GLU A 362 -4.93 6.40 17.74
C GLU A 362 -3.78 7.24 18.30
N PHE A 363 -3.95 8.56 18.39
CA PHE A 363 -2.98 9.46 19.02
C PHE A 363 -2.80 9.13 20.51
N GLU A 364 -3.90 8.95 21.25
CA GLU A 364 -3.83 8.57 22.67
C GLU A 364 -3.16 7.21 22.87
N LYS A 365 -3.47 6.21 22.03
CA LYS A 365 -2.80 4.90 22.06
C LYS A 365 -1.30 5.02 21.78
N GLU A 366 -0.92 5.78 20.76
CA GLU A 366 0.48 5.92 20.35
C GLU A 366 1.32 6.69 21.39
N TYR A 367 0.71 7.61 22.15
CA TYR A 367 1.41 8.49 23.08
C TYR A 367 1.04 8.32 24.54
N ASN A 368 0.80 7.06 24.97
CA ASN A 368 0.63 6.69 26.37
C ASN A 368 -0.48 7.50 27.09
N GLY A 369 -1.64 7.64 26.44
CA GLY A 369 -2.81 8.32 26.98
C GLY A 369 -2.77 9.86 26.87
N LYS A 370 -1.74 10.45 26.26
CA LYS A 370 -1.71 11.88 25.97
C LYS A 370 -2.71 12.21 24.86
N THR A 371 -3.63 13.13 25.13
CA THR A 371 -4.61 13.57 24.14
C THR A 371 -3.97 14.49 23.11
N LEU A 372 -4.44 14.45 21.86
CA LEU A 372 -3.98 15.33 20.79
C LEU A 372 -4.14 16.80 21.19
N GLN A 373 -5.30 17.16 21.74
CA GLN A 373 -5.59 18.51 22.21
C GLN A 373 -4.65 18.93 23.34
N GLY A 374 -4.36 18.03 24.28
CA GLY A 374 -3.45 18.31 25.39
C GLY A 374 -2.02 18.59 24.91
N VAL A 375 -1.57 17.86 23.89
CA VAL A 375 -0.26 18.11 23.27
C VAL A 375 -0.23 19.43 22.52
N ILE A 376 -1.27 19.77 21.75
CA ILE A 376 -1.37 21.07 21.05
C ILE A 376 -1.34 22.22 22.06
N LYS A 377 -2.16 22.17 23.12
CA LYS A 377 -2.21 23.22 24.17
C LYS A 377 -0.88 23.44 24.88
N LYS A 378 -0.07 22.38 25.00
CA LYS A 378 1.21 22.44 25.69
C LYS A 378 2.30 23.06 24.82
N GLU A 379 2.29 22.72 23.54
CA GLU A 379 3.42 23.00 22.65
C GLU A 379 3.14 24.19 21.72
N CYS A 380 1.86 24.53 21.47
CA CYS A 380 1.44 25.67 20.66
C CYS A 380 0.93 26.84 21.54
N ALA A 381 0.79 28.03 20.97
CA ALA A 381 0.23 29.19 21.68
C ALA A 381 -0.54 30.15 20.76
N GLY A 382 -1.43 30.95 21.35
CA GLY A 382 -2.15 32.04 20.68
C GLY A 382 -3.40 31.58 19.90
N GLU A 383 -3.92 32.45 19.05
CA GLU A 383 -5.19 32.19 18.32
C GLU A 383 -5.10 30.96 17.39
N PHE A 384 -3.92 30.71 16.83
CA PHE A 384 -3.68 29.52 16.02
C PHE A 384 -3.75 28.23 16.84
N GLU A 385 -3.22 28.22 18.07
CA GLU A 385 -3.39 27.09 18.99
C GLU A 385 -4.86 26.84 19.30
N ALA A 386 -5.61 27.89 19.63
CA ALA A 386 -7.05 27.78 19.87
C ALA A 386 -7.79 27.18 18.67
N ALA A 387 -7.43 27.59 17.44
CA ALA A 387 -8.00 27.07 16.21
C ALA A 387 -7.66 25.58 15.99
N LEU A 388 -6.41 25.17 16.21
CA LEU A 388 -6.00 23.76 16.13
C LEU A 388 -6.70 22.89 17.18
N VAL A 389 -6.85 23.37 18.42
CA VAL A 389 -7.57 22.66 19.48
C VAL A 389 -9.05 22.50 19.11
N SER A 390 -9.66 23.52 18.52
CA SER A 390 -11.04 23.47 18.04
C SER A 390 -11.20 22.40 16.95
N LEU A 391 -10.35 22.43 15.93
CA LEU A 391 -10.34 21.43 14.86
C LEU A 391 -10.09 20.02 15.41
N ALA A 392 -9.11 19.87 16.30
CA ALA A 392 -8.80 18.60 16.95
C ALA A 392 -9.97 18.09 17.82
N SER A 393 -10.89 18.95 18.26
CA SER A 393 -12.06 18.56 19.05
C SER A 393 -13.30 18.29 18.20
N TYR A 394 -13.28 18.68 16.92
CA TYR A 394 -14.41 18.52 16.01
C TYR A 394 -14.77 17.05 15.80
N THR A 395 -16.07 16.78 15.74
CA THR A 395 -16.63 15.48 15.37
C THR A 395 -17.78 15.78 14.41
N PRO A 396 -17.72 15.31 13.16
CA PRO A 396 -18.83 15.49 12.23
C PRO A 396 -20.13 14.91 12.81
N PRO A 397 -21.28 15.57 12.59
CA PRO A 397 -22.58 15.00 12.92
C PRO A 397 -22.76 13.63 12.25
N LYS A 398 -23.44 12.70 12.92
CA LYS A 398 -23.75 11.39 12.33
C LYS A 398 -24.54 11.57 11.03
N GLY A 399 -24.03 11.01 9.93
CA GLY A 399 -24.68 11.08 8.61
C GLY A 399 -24.37 12.35 7.82
N ALA A 400 -23.49 13.23 8.31
CA ALA A 400 -22.93 14.29 7.48
C ALA A 400 -22.19 13.65 6.29
N LYS A 401 -22.52 14.10 5.07
CA LYS A 401 -21.75 13.79 3.88
C LYS A 401 -20.86 14.98 3.55
N PRO A 402 -19.66 14.75 3.01
CA PRO A 402 -18.89 15.82 2.38
C PRO A 402 -19.77 16.48 1.31
N LEU A 403 -19.81 17.81 1.29
CA LEU A 403 -20.47 18.54 0.22
C LEU A 403 -19.72 18.23 -1.08
N GLY A 404 -20.45 17.73 -2.08
CA GLY A 404 -19.96 17.64 -3.44
C GLY A 404 -19.73 19.03 -4.04
N PRO A 405 -19.02 19.12 -5.18
CA PRO A 405 -18.73 20.39 -5.84
C PRO A 405 -19.99 21.18 -6.24
N ASP A 406 -21.13 20.49 -6.38
CA ASP A 406 -22.43 21.08 -6.74
C ASP A 406 -23.41 21.19 -5.56
N ASP A 407 -23.02 20.78 -4.35
CA ASP A 407 -23.91 20.83 -3.19
C ASP A 407 -23.95 22.25 -2.60
N GLU A 408 -25.16 22.77 -2.35
CA GLU A 408 -25.33 24.07 -1.69
C GLU A 408 -24.79 24.04 -0.25
N VAL A 409 -23.93 25.00 0.09
CA VAL A 409 -23.45 25.20 1.46
C VAL A 409 -24.64 25.63 2.33
N PRO A 410 -25.04 24.85 3.35
CA PRO A 410 -26.13 25.24 4.22
C PRO A 410 -25.77 26.54 4.95
N PRO A 411 -26.75 27.46 5.15
CA PRO A 411 -26.49 28.70 5.85
C PRO A 411 -25.97 28.42 7.25
N PRO A 412 -25.09 29.27 7.80
CA PRO A 412 -24.60 29.10 9.16
C PRO A 412 -25.78 29.04 10.14
N PRO A 413 -25.71 28.21 11.19
CA PRO A 413 -26.74 28.18 12.21
C PRO A 413 -26.91 29.60 12.76
N GLU A 414 -28.16 30.09 12.83
CA GLU A 414 -28.45 31.40 13.40
C GLU A 414 -27.76 31.50 14.76
N SER A 415 -26.90 32.52 14.92
CA SER A 415 -26.21 32.75 16.18
C SER A 415 -27.25 32.78 17.29
N ALA A 416 -27.11 31.89 18.28
CA ALA A 416 -27.91 31.99 19.49
C ALA A 416 -27.81 33.43 19.99
N ALA A 417 -28.96 34.12 20.03
CA ALA A 417 -29.03 35.52 20.40
C ALA A 417 -28.24 35.74 21.70
N PRO A 418 -27.46 36.83 21.82
CA PRO A 418 -26.72 37.10 23.05
C PRO A 418 -27.69 37.10 24.23
N PRO A 419 -27.30 36.54 25.39
CA PRO A 419 -28.18 36.49 26.55
C PRO A 419 -28.66 37.90 26.87
N GLN A 420 -29.97 38.07 26.98
CA GLN A 420 -30.56 39.36 27.35
C GLN A 420 -30.01 39.77 28.72
N PRO A 421 -29.61 41.04 28.89
CA PRO A 421 -29.11 41.52 30.17
C PRO A 421 -30.23 41.41 31.21
N VAL A 422 -29.90 40.77 32.34
CA VAL A 422 -30.76 40.63 33.52
C VAL A 422 -30.92 41.97 34.23
#